data_AF-A0AAN7C1K1-F1
#
_entry.id   AF-A0AAN7C1K1-F1
#
_cell.length_a   1.000
_cell.length_b   1.000
_cell.length_c   1.000
_cell.angle_alpha   90.00
_cell.angle_beta   90.00
_cell.angle_gamma   90.00
#
_symmetry.space_group_name_H-M   'P 1'
#
loop_
_entity.id
_entity.type
_entity.pdbx_description
1 polymer ?
#
loop_
_entity_poly.entity_id
_entity_poly.type
_entity_poly.pdbx_seq_one_letter_code
_entity_poly.pdbx_strand_id
1 'polypeptide(L)'
;MSLSDAVEISTDRRLREDSTPGRATLVESVPGLPKWPINAWPKDVRYKEIGMWSEQNFCGGLYGLSVALFTRALGWSTTELEVFLADVRKDLRNRQIHAYWAIYVVYGQRPEWA
;
A
#
# COMPACT_ATOMS: atom_id res chain seq x y z
N MET A 1 16.03 10.12 15.97
CA MET A 1 15.55 10.46 14.62
C MET A 1 14.04 10.27 14.65
N SER A 2 13.30 11.36 14.78
CA SER A 2 11.86 11.30 15.05
C SER A 2 11.10 11.03 13.76
N LEU A 3 9.97 10.32 13.83
CA LEU A 3 9.06 10.11 12.70
C LEU A 3 8.57 11.44 12.09
N SER A 4 8.59 12.52 12.87
CA SER A 4 8.32 13.89 12.43
C SER A 4 9.29 14.35 11.33
N ASP A 5 10.58 14.04 11.50
CA ASP A 5 11.64 14.54 10.62
C ASP A 5 11.63 13.82 9.27
N ALA A 6 11.16 12.57 9.23
CA ALA A 6 11.03 11.78 8.00
C ALA A 6 9.86 12.26 7.12
N VAL A 7 8.81 12.84 7.70
CA VAL A 7 7.67 13.40 6.97
C VAL A 7 8.02 14.76 6.36
N GLU A 8 8.80 15.58 7.08
CA GLU A 8 9.19 16.91 6.58
C GLU A 8 10.15 16.81 5.39
N ILE A 9 11.09 15.85 5.40
CA ILE A 9 11.99 15.58 4.27
C ILE A 9 11.22 15.14 3.01
N SER A 10 10.06 14.50 3.17
CA SER A 10 9.21 14.09 2.04
C SER A 10 8.41 15.25 1.43
N THR A 11 8.24 16.35 2.15
CA THR A 11 7.35 17.45 1.74
C THR A 11 8.11 18.66 1.19
N ASP A 12 9.39 18.83 1.54
CA ASP A 12 10.24 19.84 0.90
C ASP A 12 10.76 19.35 -0.45
N ARG A 13 9.85 19.35 -1.41
CA ARG A 13 10.15 19.16 -2.82
C ARG A 13 10.15 20.54 -3.48
N ARG A 14 11.20 21.34 -3.26
CA ARG A 14 11.59 22.39 -4.22
C ARG A 14 11.98 21.70 -5.53
N LEU A 15 10.97 21.35 -6.31
CA LEU A 15 11.10 20.93 -7.70
C LEU A 15 11.64 22.13 -8.47
N ARG A 16 12.91 22.07 -8.84
CA ARG A 16 13.40 22.81 -9.99
C ARG A 16 12.55 22.35 -11.18
N GLU A 17 11.84 23.28 -11.83
CA GLU A 17 11.29 23.08 -13.16
C GLU A 17 12.48 22.75 -14.09
N ASP A 18 12.67 21.46 -14.35
CA ASP A 18 13.56 21.00 -15.40
C ASP A 18 12.72 20.83 -16.67
N SER A 19 12.75 21.87 -17.51
CA SER A 19 12.08 21.97 -18.80
C SER A 19 12.80 21.15 -19.89
N THR A 20 13.17 19.90 -19.60
CA THR A 20 13.78 19.02 -20.60
C THR A 20 12.68 18.25 -21.35
N PRO A 21 12.51 18.46 -22.68
CA PRO A 21 11.48 17.77 -23.45
C PRO A 21 11.88 16.30 -23.66
N GLY A 22 11.04 15.36 -23.20
CA GLY A 22 11.20 13.92 -23.49
C GLY A 22 10.88 12.94 -22.35
N ARG A 23 10.54 13.39 -21.15
CA ARG A 23 10.10 12.50 -20.05
C ARG A 23 8.59 12.63 -19.82
N ALA A 24 7.92 11.49 -19.67
CA ALA A 24 6.52 11.41 -19.26
C ALA A 24 6.29 12.30 -18.04
N THR A 25 5.43 13.31 -18.18
CA THR A 25 5.09 14.22 -17.10
C THR A 25 4.24 13.44 -16.10
N LEU A 26 4.78 13.20 -14.90
CA LEU A 26 3.99 12.66 -13.79
C LEU A 26 2.99 13.73 -13.39
N VAL A 27 1.70 13.50 -13.65
CA VAL A 27 0.65 14.41 -13.19
C VAL A 27 0.44 14.16 -11.70
N GLU A 28 0.40 15.27 -10.98
CA GLU A 28 0.43 15.38 -9.52
C GLU A 28 -0.60 14.49 -8.81
N SER A 29 -0.24 14.03 -7.61
CA SER A 29 -1.08 13.23 -6.72
C SER A 29 -2.32 14.00 -6.26
N VAL A 30 -3.48 13.34 -6.19
CA VAL A 30 -4.72 13.93 -5.68
C VAL A 30 -4.53 14.38 -4.22
N PRO A 31 -4.91 15.62 -3.84
CA PRO A 31 -4.85 16.06 -2.45
C PRO A 31 -5.79 15.23 -1.57
N GLY A 32 -5.22 14.63 -0.51
CA GLY A 32 -5.94 13.77 0.43
C GLY A 32 -5.80 12.29 0.06
N LEU A 33 -4.86 11.61 0.72
CA LEU A 33 -4.69 10.16 0.60
C LEU A 33 -6.03 9.46 0.86
N PRO A 34 -6.61 8.78 -0.14
CA PRO A 34 -7.86 8.05 0.06
C PRO A 34 -7.60 6.96 1.10
N LYS A 35 -8.28 7.07 2.25
CA LYS A 35 -8.19 6.07 3.32
C LYS A 35 -8.71 4.74 2.79
N TRP A 36 -7.82 3.76 2.66
CA TRP A 36 -8.16 2.46 2.09
C TRP A 36 -8.19 1.40 3.20
N PRO A 37 -9.37 1.03 3.73
CA PRO A 37 -9.48 0.15 4.88
C PRO A 37 -9.00 -1.27 4.55
N ILE A 38 -8.38 -1.92 5.53
CA ILE A 38 -7.87 -3.30 5.37
C ILE A 38 -8.99 -4.33 5.46
N ASN A 39 -10.05 -4.05 6.24
CA ASN A 39 -11.20 -4.93 6.42
C ASN A 39 -12.52 -4.14 6.54
N ALA A 40 -13.62 -4.86 6.72
CA ALA A 40 -14.99 -4.33 6.73
C ALA A 40 -15.39 -3.55 8.01
N TRP A 41 -14.44 -3.06 8.80
CA TRP A 41 -14.71 -2.27 10.01
C TRP A 41 -15.40 -0.91 9.78
N PRO A 42 -15.22 -0.19 8.64
CA PRO A 42 -15.85 1.12 8.47
C PRO A 42 -17.38 1.04 8.46
N LYS A 43 -18.03 2.07 9.02
CA LYS A 43 -19.50 2.19 9.04
C LYS A 43 -20.09 2.59 7.70
N ASP A 44 -19.34 3.36 6.92
CA ASP A 44 -19.73 3.79 5.58
C ASP A 44 -19.78 2.59 4.62
N VAL A 45 -20.90 2.43 3.92
CA VAL A 45 -21.16 1.32 3.01
C VAL A 45 -20.06 1.20 1.93
N ARG A 46 -19.60 2.32 1.37
CA ARG A 46 -18.58 2.32 0.32
C ARG A 46 -17.23 1.86 0.87
N TYR A 47 -16.80 2.39 2.00
CA TYR A 47 -15.53 2.00 2.61
C TYR A 47 -15.57 0.57 3.16
N LYS A 48 -16.73 0.12 3.62
CA LYS A 48 -16.94 -1.27 4.05
C LYS A 48 -16.74 -2.25 2.90
N GLU A 49 -17.33 -1.96 1.73
CA GLU A 49 -17.15 -2.77 0.53
C GLU A 49 -15.69 -2.80 0.09
N ILE A 50 -15.02 -1.64 0.02
CA ILE A 50 -13.58 -1.55 -0.29
C ILE A 50 -12.76 -2.40 0.70
N GLY A 51 -13.08 -2.32 2.00
CA GLY A 51 -12.42 -3.09 3.04
C GLY A 51 -12.60 -4.60 2.88
N MET A 52 -13.81 -5.06 2.52
CA MET A 52 -14.08 -6.47 2.23
C MET A 52 -13.25 -6.99 1.05
N TRP A 53 -13.22 -6.24 -0.05
CA TRP A 53 -12.40 -6.59 -1.21
C TRP A 53 -10.91 -6.62 -0.87
N SER A 54 -10.45 -5.68 -0.04
CA SER A 54 -9.05 -5.60 0.40
C SER A 54 -8.67 -6.81 1.25
N GLU A 55 -9.48 -7.13 2.25
CA GLU A 55 -9.29 -8.29 3.12
C GLU A 55 -9.13 -9.56 2.27
N GLN A 56 -10.04 -9.78 1.32
CA GLN A 56 -10.04 -10.96 0.47
C GLN A 56 -8.82 -11.03 -0.45
N ASN A 57 -8.44 -9.90 -1.07
CA ASN A 57 -7.24 -9.81 -1.90
C ASN A 57 -5.98 -10.14 -1.10
N PHE A 58 -5.79 -9.49 0.06
CA PHE A 58 -4.59 -9.70 0.87
C PHE A 58 -4.53 -11.09 1.48
N CYS A 59 -5.65 -11.64 1.96
CA CYS A 59 -5.67 -13.01 2.50
C CYS A 59 -5.30 -14.06 1.44
N GLY A 60 -5.72 -13.86 0.18
CA GLY A 60 -5.36 -14.73 -0.94
C GLY A 60 -3.91 -14.57 -1.41
N GLY A 61 -3.41 -13.33 -1.44
CA GLY A 61 -2.06 -13.00 -1.92
C GLY A 61 -0.93 -13.15 -0.89
N LEU A 62 -1.27 -13.34 0.39
CA LEU A 62 -0.33 -13.23 1.51
C LEU A 62 0.90 -14.16 1.39
N TYR A 63 0.67 -15.41 0.95
CA TYR A 63 1.76 -16.37 0.76
C TYR A 63 2.72 -15.93 -0.34
N GLY A 64 2.20 -15.50 -1.49
CA GLY A 64 3.01 -15.04 -2.62
C GLY A 64 3.88 -13.82 -2.28
N LEU A 65 3.32 -12.89 -1.50
CA LEU A 65 4.05 -11.70 -1.03
C LEU A 65 5.17 -12.03 -0.04
N SER A 66 5.00 -13.10 0.74
CA SER A 66 5.89 -13.40 1.87
C SER A 66 6.93 -14.48 1.54
N VAL A 67 6.59 -15.46 0.70
CA VAL A 67 7.40 -16.67 0.52
C VAL A 67 8.83 -16.38 0.09
N ALA A 68 9.06 -15.48 -0.86
CA ALA A 68 10.41 -15.19 -1.35
C ALA A 68 11.27 -14.53 -0.27
N LEU A 69 10.70 -13.61 0.50
CA LEU A 69 11.42 -12.90 1.55
C LEU A 69 11.76 -13.83 2.72
N PHE A 70 10.77 -14.58 3.21
CA PHE A 70 10.96 -15.41 4.40
C PHE A 70 11.80 -16.67 4.11
N THR A 71 11.63 -17.31 2.96
CA THR A 71 12.40 -18.54 2.65
C THR A 71 13.81 -18.24 2.15
N ARG A 72 14.03 -17.20 1.35
CA ARG A 72 15.35 -16.93 0.74
C ARG A 72 16.21 -15.99 1.57
N ALA A 73 15.62 -14.96 2.19
CA ALA A 73 16.39 -13.99 2.97
C ALA A 73 16.48 -14.38 4.45
N LEU A 74 15.39 -14.89 5.03
CA LEU A 74 15.35 -15.27 6.46
C LEU A 74 15.59 -16.77 6.70
N GLY A 75 15.63 -17.59 5.64
CA GLY A 75 15.92 -19.03 5.74
C GLY A 75 14.81 -19.86 6.39
N TRP A 76 13.59 -19.34 6.50
CA TRP A 76 12.47 -20.03 7.10
C TRP A 76 12.00 -21.21 6.25
N SER A 77 11.46 -22.23 6.91
CA SER A 77 10.73 -23.29 6.21
C SER A 77 9.38 -22.79 5.72
N THR A 78 8.84 -23.39 4.66
CA THR A 78 7.49 -23.06 4.17
C THR A 78 6.41 -23.35 5.21
N THR A 79 6.60 -24.41 6.00
CA THR A 79 5.67 -24.78 7.09
C THR A 79 5.64 -23.71 8.18
N GLU A 80 6.81 -23.23 8.63
CA GLU A 80 6.90 -22.16 9.62
C GLU A 80 6.26 -20.87 9.12
N LEU A 81 6.50 -20.52 7.86
CA LEU A 81 5.83 -19.40 7.21
C LEU A 81 4.31 -19.59 7.20
N GLU A 82 3.79 -20.74 6.82
CA GLU A 82 2.35 -20.97 6.76
C GLU A 82 1.67 -20.84 8.13
N VAL A 83 2.31 -21.31 9.19
CA VAL A 83 1.83 -21.13 10.57
C VAL A 83 1.79 -19.64 10.92
N PHE A 84 2.86 -18.89 10.64
CA PHE A 84 2.88 -17.45 10.85
C PHE A 84 1.78 -16.72 10.05
N LEU A 85 1.60 -17.07 8.79
CA LEU A 85 0.57 -16.49 7.93
C LEU A 85 -0.85 -16.87 8.36
N ALA A 86 -1.04 -17.96 9.11
CA ALA A 86 -2.35 -18.30 9.68
C ALA A 86 -2.76 -17.26 10.72
N ASP A 87 -1.84 -16.79 11.55
CA ASP A 87 -2.11 -15.76 12.55
C ASP A 87 -2.28 -14.39 11.90
N VAL A 88 -1.46 -14.04 10.91
CA VAL A 88 -1.63 -12.79 10.14
C VAL A 88 -3.02 -12.72 9.49
N ARG A 89 -3.56 -13.83 8.96
CA ARG A 89 -4.93 -13.87 8.42
C ARG A 89 -6.00 -13.63 9.47
N LYS A 90 -5.79 -14.06 10.72
CA LYS A 90 -6.72 -13.78 11.82
C LYS A 90 -6.73 -12.28 12.12
N ASP A 91 -5.56 -11.65 12.15
CA ASP A 91 -5.43 -10.21 12.40
C ASP A 91 -6.04 -9.37 11.27
N LEU A 92 -5.81 -9.74 10.00
CA LEU A 92 -6.44 -9.06 8.86
C LEU A 92 -7.98 -9.08 8.96
N ARG A 93 -8.55 -10.19 9.45
CA ARG A 93 -10.01 -10.37 9.65
C ARG A 93 -10.55 -9.69 10.92
N ASN A 94 -9.68 -9.28 11.82
CA ASN A 94 -10.09 -8.71 13.10
C ASN A 94 -10.63 -7.29 12.91
N ARG A 95 -11.95 -7.13 13.01
CA ARG A 95 -12.64 -5.83 12.86
C ARG A 95 -12.39 -4.86 14.02
N GLN A 96 -11.77 -5.31 15.11
CA GLN A 96 -11.30 -4.40 16.18
C GLN A 96 -10.04 -3.64 15.75
N ILE A 97 -9.33 -4.12 14.73
CA ILE A 97 -8.15 -3.47 14.16
C ILE A 97 -8.61 -2.51 13.06
N HIS A 98 -8.62 -1.22 13.37
CA HIS A 98 -9.01 -0.14 12.45
C HIS A 98 -7.85 0.32 11.56
N ALA A 99 -7.25 -0.62 10.83
CA ALA A 99 -6.10 -0.33 9.97
C ALA A 99 -6.52 0.26 8.60
N TYR A 100 -5.62 1.06 8.03
CA TYR A 100 -5.73 1.67 6.70
C TYR A 100 -4.43 1.47 5.91
N TRP A 101 -4.57 1.27 4.59
CA TRP A 101 -3.49 1.39 3.62
C TRP A 101 -3.36 2.83 3.14
N ALA A 102 -2.12 3.31 3.07
CA ALA A 102 -1.79 4.56 2.38
C ALA A 102 -1.61 4.27 0.89
N ILE A 103 -2.64 4.57 0.09
CA ILE A 103 -2.61 4.37 -1.36
C ILE A 103 -2.26 5.69 -2.04
N TYR A 104 -1.14 5.70 -2.76
CA TYR A 104 -0.74 6.81 -3.64
C TYR A 104 -1.22 6.52 -5.05
N VAL A 105 -2.03 7.42 -5.61
CA VAL A 105 -2.50 7.33 -6.99
C VAL A 105 -1.74 8.37 -7.81
N VAL A 106 -1.04 7.90 -8.85
CA VAL A 106 -0.26 8.73 -9.76
C VAL A 106 -0.80 8.52 -11.17
N TYR A 107 -1.04 9.62 -11.89
CA TYR A 107 -1.53 9.57 -13.26
C TYR A 107 -0.39 9.87 -14.23
N GLY A 108 -0.20 8.98 -15.21
CA GLY A 108 0.70 9.22 -16.34
C GLY A 108 -0.10 9.64 -17.56
N GLN A 109 0.25 10.77 -18.18
CA GLN A 109 -0.27 11.13 -19.50
C GLN A 109 0.69 10.64 -20.58
N ARG A 110 0.13 9.99 -21.60
CA ARG A 110 0.88 9.66 -22.82
C ARG A 110 1.27 10.98 -23.49
N PRO A 111 2.55 11.18 -23.82
CA PRO A 111 2.96 12.40 -24.49
C PRO A 111 2.33 12.50 -25.88
N GLU A 112 2.06 13.72 -26.35
CA GLU A 112 1.36 13.97 -27.63
C GLU A 112 2.12 13.48 -28.86
N TRP A 113 3.42 13.18 -28.74
CA TRP A 113 4.27 12.73 -29.83
C TRP A 113 4.28 11.22 -30.07
N ALA A 114 3.46 10.44 -29.34
CA ALA A 114 3.37 8.98 -29.45
C ALA A 114 2.29 8.47 -30.40
#